data_AF-A0A2E0GIB8-F1
#
_entry.id   AF-A0A2E0GIB8-F1
#
_cell.length_a   1.000
_cell.length_b   1.000
_cell.length_c   1.000
_cell.angle_alpha   90.00
_cell.angle_beta   90.00
_cell.angle_gamma   90.00
#
_symmetry.space_group_name_H-M   'P 1'
#
loop_
_entity.id
_entity.type
_entity.pdbx_description
1 polymer ?
#
loop_
_entity_poly.entity_id
_entity_poly.type
_entity_poly.pdbx_seq_one_letter_code
_entity_poly.pdbx_strand_id
1 'polypeptide(L)' 'MIELLAAFGLAIFLEGLLYALFPGYMKKILIFAISQNIKNLRIFGIIFIFLGLCVVALTRF' A
#
# COMPACT_ATOMS: atom_id res chain seq x y z
N MET A 1 -19.26 9.82 3.16
CA MET A 1 -19.12 9.23 1.80
C MET A 1 -18.01 9.88 0.99
N ILE A 2 -17.97 11.21 0.89
CA ILE A 2 -16.94 11.92 0.11
C ILE A 2 -15.52 11.68 0.66
N GLU A 3 -15.36 11.63 1.98
CA GLU A 3 -14.04 11.41 2.60
C GLU A 3 -13.43 10.04 2.27
N LEU A 4 -14.24 8.99 2.20
CA LEU A 4 -13.78 7.66 1.79
C LEU A 4 -13.30 7.68 0.33
N LEU A 5 -14.07 8.36 -0.53
CA LEU A 5 -13.72 8.50 -1.95
C LEU A 5 -12.44 9.33 -2.13
N ALA A 6 -12.25 10.37 -1.32
CA ALA A 6 -11.03 11.17 -1.30
C ALA A 6 -9.82 10.35 -0.82
N ALA A 7 -9.96 9.57 0.26
CA ALA A 7 -8.89 8.69 0.75
C ALA A 7 -8.50 7.62 -0.30
N PHE A 8 -9.48 7.05 -0.99
CA PHE A 8 -9.24 6.11 -2.08
C PHE A 8 -8.54 6.78 -3.28
N GLY A 9 -8.98 7.98 -3.66
CA GLY A 9 -8.32 8.78 -4.70
C GLY A 9 -6.86 9.11 -4.36
N LEU A 10 -6.58 9.47 -3.10
CA LEU A 10 -5.22 9.71 -2.62
C LEU A 10 -4.35 8.46 -2.65
N ALA A 11 -4.90 7.29 -2.31
CA ALA A 11 -4.17 6.03 -2.39
C ALA A 11 -3.72 5.72 -3.83
N ILE A 12 -4.64 5.85 -4.81
CA ILE A 12 -4.32 5.66 -6.23
C ILE A 12 -3.33 6.72 -6.72
N PHE A 13 -3.49 7.98 -6.32
CA PHE A 13 -2.58 9.05 -6.71
C PHE A 13 -1.15 8.78 -6.21
N LEU A 14 -0.98 8.37 -4.95
CA LEU A 14 0.32 8.05 -4.39
C LEU A 14 0.94 6.84 -5.09
N GLU A 15 0.15 5.80 -5.38
CA GLU A 15 0.63 4.65 -6.14
C GLU A 15 1.12 5.08 -7.54
N GLY A 16 0.31 5.83 -8.29
CA GLY A 16 0.69 6.34 -9.61
C GLY A 16 1.90 7.27 -9.59
N LEU A 17 2.03 8.11 -8.55
CA LEU A 17 3.17 9.00 -8.35
C LEU A 17 4.47 8.21 -8.17
N LEU A 18 4.44 7.12 -7.38
CA LEU A 18 5.61 6.24 -7.20
C LEU A 18 6.04 5.58 -8.51
N TYR A 19 5.09 5.15 -9.34
CA TYR A 19 5.39 4.60 -10.67
C TYR A 19 5.96 5.65 -11.63
N ALA A 20 5.47 6.89 -11.59
CA ALA A 20 5.95 7.97 -12.46
C ALA A 20 7.35 8.46 -12.09
N LEU A 21 7.61 8.64 -10.78
CA LEU A 21 8.90 9.14 -10.29
C LEU A 21 9.98 8.05 -10.25
N PHE A 22 9.62 6.82 -9.86
CA PHE A 22 10.58 5.74 -9.61
C PHE A 22 10.19 4.40 -10.27
N PRO A 23 10.01 4.37 -11.61
CA PRO A 23 9.52 3.19 -12.32
C PRO A 23 10.43 1.95 -12.14
N GLY A 24 11.75 2.15 -12.12
CA GLY A 24 12.72 1.07 -11.94
C GLY A 24 12.66 0.42 -10.55
N TYR A 25 12.35 1.21 -9.51
CA TYR A 25 12.21 0.69 -8.15
C TYR A 25 10.90 -0.09 -8.01
N MET A 26 9.79 0.45 -8.51
CA MET A 26 8.50 -0.26 -8.52
C MET A 26 8.57 -1.59 -9.27
N LYS A 27 9.26 -1.64 -10.41
CA LYS A 27 9.50 -2.89 -11.14
C LYS A 27 10.22 -3.93 -10.29
N LYS A 28 11.22 -3.52 -9.49
CA LYS A 28 11.93 -4.43 -8.57
C LYS A 28 11.03 -4.94 -7.45
N ILE A 29 10.16 -4.09 -6.89
CA ILE A 29 9.18 -4.50 -5.87
C ILE A 29 8.23 -5.57 -6.42
N LEU A 30 7.72 -5.38 -7.64
CA LEU A 30 6.82 -6.35 -8.27
C LEU A 30 7.52 -7.71 -8.47
N ILE A 31 8.76 -7.70 -8.98
CA ILE A 31 9.54 -8.94 -9.15
C ILE A 31 9.80 -9.60 -7.79
N PHE A 32 10.10 -8.81 -6.76
CA PHE A 32 10.28 -9.32 -5.40
C PHE A 32 8.98 -9.95 -4.85
N ALA A 33 7.83 -9.31 -5.05
CA ALA A 33 6.54 -9.84 -4.61
C ALA A 33 6.21 -11.17 -5.29
N ILE A 34 6.47 -11.29 -6.59
CA ILE A 34 6.26 -12.54 -7.35
C ILE A 34 7.18 -13.67 -6.89
N SER A 35 8.41 -13.35 -6.46
CA SER A 35 9.35 -14.36 -5.97
C SER A 35 9.08 -14.84 -4.54
N GLN A 36 8.18 -14.17 -3.80
CA GLN A 36 7.80 -14.59 -2.45
C GLN A 36 6.78 -15.74 -2.46
N ASN A 37 6.87 -16.63 -1.47
CA ASN A 37 5.84 -17.61 -1.22
C ASN A 37 4.54 -16.92 -0.76
N ILE A 38 3.39 -17.48 -1.14
CA ILE A 38 2.04 -17.06 -0.74
C ILE A 38 1.92 -16.85 0.78
N LYS A 39 2.58 -17.69 1.59
CA LYS A 39 2.59 -17.52 3.06
C LYS A 39 3.21 -16.19 3.50
N ASN A 40 4.33 -15.81 2.89
CA ASN A 40 5.03 -14.57 3.21
C ASN A 40 4.23 -13.36 2.72
N LEU A 41 3.66 -13.43 1.52
CA LEU A 41 2.76 -12.39 1.01
C LEU A 41 1.56 -12.17 1.94
N ARG A 42 0.99 -13.25 2.49
CA ARG A 42 -0.11 -13.16 3.46
C ARG A 42 0.31 -12.48 4.75
N ILE A 43 1.47 -12.84 5.31
CA ILE A 43 2.00 -12.22 6.52
C ILE A 43 2.24 -10.73 6.29
N PHE A 44 2.86 -10.37 5.16
CA PHE A 44 3.10 -8.99 4.79
C PHE A 44 1.78 -8.21 4.67
N GLY A 45 0.77 -8.78 4.02
CA GLY A 45 -0.57 -8.19 3.94
C GLY A 45 -1.21 -7.97 5.32
N ILE A 46 -1.11 -8.93 6.23
CA ILE A 46 -1.62 -8.80 7.60
C ILE A 46 -0.93 -7.65 8.34
N ILE A 47 0.39 -7.53 8.21
CA ILE A 47 1.16 -6.43 8.82
C ILE A 47 0.68 -5.07 8.30
N PHE A 48 0.46 -4.94 6.98
CA PHE A 48 -0.05 -3.70 6.38
C PHE A 48 -1.48 -3.36 6.82
N ILE A 49 -2.34 -4.36 7.04
CA ILE A 49 -3.67 -4.15 7.60
C ILE A 49 -3.57 -3.55 9.00
N PHE A 50 -2.72 -4.12 9.87
CA PHE A 50 -2.53 -3.59 11.22
C PHE A 50 -1.93 -2.18 11.21
N LEU A 51 -0.92 -1.92 10.38
CA LEU A 51 -0.34 -0.59 10.23
C LEU A 51 -1.39 0.43 9.76
N GLY A 52 -2.18 0.09 8.75
CA GLY A 52 -3.26 0.96 8.26
C GLY A 52 -4.30 1.26 9.34
N LEU A 53 -4.69 0.24 10.12
CA LEU A 53 -5.59 0.42 11.25
C LEU A 53 -4.99 1.31 12.35
N CYS A 54 -3.71 1.15 12.69
CA CYS A 54 -3.03 2.00 13.66
C CYS A 54 -2.99 3.47 13.23
N VAL A 55 -2.72 3.74 11.94
CA VAL A 55 -2.71 5.11 11.40
C VAL A 55 -4.10 5.74 11.51
N VAL A 56 -5.14 5.01 11.07
CA VAL A 56 -6.53 5.51 11.15
C VAL A 56 -6.94 5.74 12.61
N ALA A 57 -6.57 4.83 13.52
CA ALA A 57 -6.86 4.96 14.94
C ALA A 57 -6.19 6.18 15.56
N LEU A 58 -4.93 6.47 15.21
CA LEU A 58 -4.21 7.64 15.71
C LEU A 58 -4.82 8.96 15.22
N THR A 59 -5.28 9.00 13.97
CA THR A 59 -5.89 10.22 13.39
C THR A 59 -7.29 10.53 13.93
N ARG A 60 -7.96 9.54 14.54
CA ARG A 60 -9.35 9.67 15.02
C ARG A 60 -9.47 9.66 16.55
N PHE A 61 -8.33 9.61 17.26
CA PHE A 61 -8.22 9.90 18.68
C PHE A 61 -8.17 11.42 18.90
#